data_AF-A0A9J5X746-F1
#
_entry.id   AF-A0A9J5X746-F1
#
_cell.length_a   1.000
_cell.length_b   1.000
_cell.length_c   1.000
_cell.angle_alpha   90.00
_cell.angle_beta   90.00
_cell.angle_gamma   90.00
#
_symmetry.space_group_name_H-M   'P 1'
#
loop_
_entity.id
_entity.type
_entity.pdbx_description
1 polymer ?
#
loop_
_entity_poly.entity_id
_entity_poly.type
_entity_poly.pdbx_seq_one_letter_code
_entity_poly.pdbx_strand_id
1 'polypeptide(L)'
;MNSKIYLEMLASFWGDFRQTLLLLSNEKNEDFISQSLLYSHIWNHLEKLCLSENMRAKKDPAFCAYLIRIGNGQEKTNSCNKIEIPNNFVIPFTEEIESLNLLFNVTYPDFHTFYSNPSFITFRIILTTKNDFVDEINDMRIHRFPDDATVYTTIDETIEPNDQCQFEDFLHTLHPANLPPYGLTLKKNCLLILLRKLNPTEGLCNGTRLICHDFKSHVISATIFSGDFTNKHINKT
;
A
#
# COMPACT_ATOMS: atom_id res chain seq x y z
N MET A 1 -8.17 4.28 -43.47
CA MET A 1 -8.69 2.93 -43.18
C MET A 1 -9.43 3.03 -41.86
N ASN A 2 -10.77 2.98 -41.89
CA ASN A 2 -11.61 3.12 -40.69
C ASN A 2 -11.41 1.91 -39.78
N SER A 3 -10.67 2.07 -38.67
CA SER A 3 -10.69 1.10 -37.59
C SER A 3 -12.02 1.26 -36.86
N LYS A 4 -12.86 0.22 -36.88
CA LYS A 4 -14.01 0.08 -35.98
C LYS A 4 -13.44 0.07 -34.55
N ILE A 5 -13.55 1.19 -33.84
CA ILE A 5 -13.16 1.32 -32.45
C ILE A 5 -14.15 0.49 -31.64
N TYR A 6 -13.77 -0.75 -31.33
CA TYR A 6 -14.49 -1.77 -30.57
C TYR A 6 -15.86 -2.19 -31.15
N LEU A 7 -15.91 -3.43 -31.65
CA LEU A 7 -17.16 -4.11 -32.00
C LEU A 7 -18.07 -4.17 -30.76
N GLU A 8 -19.16 -3.39 -30.78
CA GLU A 8 -20.35 -3.48 -29.89
C GLU A 8 -20.13 -3.47 -28.37
N MET A 9 -18.97 -3.04 -27.88
CA MET A 9 -18.69 -2.95 -26.44
C MET A 9 -18.70 -1.50 -25.96
N LEU A 10 -19.58 -1.19 -25.00
CA LEU A 10 -19.52 0.07 -24.26
C LEU A 10 -18.32 0.02 -23.30
N ALA A 11 -17.30 0.84 -23.54
CA ALA A 11 -16.13 0.97 -22.69
C ALA A 11 -16.17 2.29 -21.92
N SER A 12 -16.03 2.22 -20.59
CA SER A 12 -15.89 3.40 -19.72
C SER A 12 -14.51 3.41 -19.10
N PHE A 13 -13.76 4.50 -19.30
CA PHE A 13 -12.48 4.73 -18.66
C PHE A 13 -12.64 5.68 -17.49
N TRP A 14 -11.92 5.42 -16.40
CA TRP A 14 -11.92 6.25 -15.20
C TRP A 14 -10.51 6.32 -14.63
N GLY A 15 -10.11 7.51 -14.19
CA GLY A 15 -8.77 7.74 -13.67
C GLY A 15 -8.50 9.22 -13.42
N ASP A 16 -7.38 9.50 -12.79
CA ASP A 16 -6.88 10.85 -12.57
C ASP A 16 -5.44 10.94 -13.09
N PHE A 17 -5.24 11.68 -14.18
CA PHE A 17 -3.92 11.85 -14.81
C PHE A 17 -2.93 12.65 -13.96
N ARG A 18 -3.37 13.18 -12.81
CA ARG A 18 -2.51 13.81 -11.80
C ARG A 18 -1.88 12.80 -10.84
N GLN A 19 -2.26 11.52 -10.94
CA GLN A 19 -1.69 10.43 -10.15
C GLN A 19 -0.43 9.85 -10.83
N THR A 20 0.25 8.93 -10.13
CA THR A 20 1.50 8.32 -10.60
C THR A 20 1.34 7.67 -11.98
N LEU A 21 2.35 7.85 -12.84
CA LEU A 21 2.42 7.20 -14.14
C LEU A 21 2.44 5.67 -13.99
N LEU A 22 2.08 4.97 -15.08
CA LEU A 22 2.21 3.52 -15.19
C LEU A 22 3.65 3.10 -14.86
N LEU A 23 3.82 1.98 -14.16
CA LEU A 23 5.13 1.37 -13.94
C LEU A 23 5.50 0.54 -15.18
N LEU A 24 6.47 1.00 -15.95
CA LEU A 24 7.09 0.27 -17.06
C LEU A 24 8.56 0.09 -16.71
N SER A 25 9.01 -1.16 -16.67
CA SER A 25 10.39 -1.48 -16.32
C SER A 25 11.33 -1.06 -17.45
N ASN A 26 12.38 -0.30 -17.12
CA ASN A 26 13.51 0.05 -18.00
C ASN A 26 13.20 0.98 -19.19
N GLU A 27 12.12 1.76 -19.16
CA GLU A 27 11.78 2.73 -20.22
C GLU A 27 12.07 4.19 -19.83
N LYS A 28 12.23 5.08 -20.82
CA LYS A 28 12.44 6.52 -20.58
C LYS A 28 11.10 7.22 -20.36
N ASN A 29 11.11 8.35 -19.64
CA ASN A 29 9.91 9.17 -19.39
C ASN A 29 9.07 9.47 -20.66
N GLU A 30 9.72 9.60 -21.82
CA GLU A 30 9.06 9.85 -23.11
C GLU A 30 8.21 8.67 -23.60
N ASP A 31 8.66 7.44 -23.33
CA ASP A 31 7.97 6.22 -23.72
C ASP A 31 6.63 6.10 -22.97
N PHE A 32 6.61 6.44 -21.66
CA PHE A 32 5.38 6.47 -20.85
C PHE A 32 4.32 7.42 -21.39
N ILE A 33 4.75 8.62 -21.81
CA ILE A 33 3.85 9.63 -22.34
C ILE A 33 3.22 9.11 -23.64
N SER A 34 4.04 8.53 -24.53
CA SER A 34 3.59 7.99 -25.81
C SER A 34 2.59 6.82 -25.66
N GLN A 35 2.72 6.02 -24.60
CA GLN A 35 1.83 4.89 -24.28
C GLN A 35 0.59 5.30 -23.47
N SER A 36 0.53 6.55 -23.01
CA SER A 36 -0.61 7.02 -22.22
C SER A 36 -1.89 7.12 -23.07
N LEU A 37 -3.04 6.96 -22.42
CA LEU A 37 -4.34 7.11 -23.08
C LEU A 37 -4.50 8.47 -23.77
N LEU A 38 -3.84 9.52 -23.24
CA LEU A 38 -3.85 10.88 -23.78
C LEU A 38 -3.24 10.97 -25.19
N TYR A 39 -2.28 10.09 -25.51
CA TYR A 39 -1.60 10.03 -26.81
C TYR A 39 -2.20 8.98 -27.74
N SER A 40 -3.19 8.21 -27.26
CA SER A 40 -3.88 7.22 -28.07
C SER A 40 -4.80 7.88 -29.09
N HIS A 41 -4.86 7.31 -30.30
CA HIS A 41 -5.74 7.76 -31.38
C HIS A 41 -7.22 7.79 -30.97
N ILE A 42 -7.65 6.96 -30.00
CA ILE A 42 -9.05 6.95 -29.53
C ILE A 42 -9.40 8.13 -28.63
N TRP A 43 -8.42 8.82 -28.02
CA TRP A 43 -8.65 9.88 -27.02
C TRP A 43 -9.59 10.99 -27.53
N ASN A 44 -9.42 11.38 -28.79
CA ASN A 44 -10.22 12.42 -29.43
C ASN A 44 -11.65 11.96 -29.75
N HIS A 45 -11.90 10.65 -29.76
CA HIS A 45 -13.20 10.04 -30.00
C HIS A 45 -13.96 9.72 -28.70
N LEU A 46 -13.32 9.86 -27.53
CA LEU A 46 -13.97 9.64 -26.23
C LEU A 46 -14.74 10.87 -25.77
N GLU A 47 -15.95 10.64 -25.26
CA GLU A 47 -16.67 11.60 -24.43
C GLU A 47 -15.95 11.76 -23.10
N LYS A 48 -15.74 13.02 -22.67
CA LYS A 48 -14.94 13.35 -21.49
C LYS A 48 -15.86 13.93 -20.43
N LEU A 49 -16.01 13.19 -19.34
CA LEU A 49 -16.76 13.62 -18.16
C LEU A 49 -15.77 13.95 -17.04
N CYS A 50 -15.88 15.15 -16.48
CA CYS A 50 -14.98 15.64 -15.44
C CYS A 50 -15.76 15.80 -14.13
N LEU A 51 -15.29 15.16 -13.06
CA LEU A 51 -15.80 15.43 -11.71
C LEU A 51 -15.01 16.58 -11.07
N SER A 52 -15.73 17.49 -10.42
CA SER A 52 -15.16 18.70 -9.81
C SER A 52 -15.14 18.68 -8.27
N GLU A 53 -15.95 17.84 -7.62
CA GLU A 53 -16.06 17.79 -6.16
C GLU A 53 -15.16 16.70 -5.56
N ASN A 54 -14.29 17.08 -4.62
CA ASN A 54 -13.50 16.13 -3.85
C ASN A 54 -14.32 15.58 -2.68
N MET A 55 -14.87 14.39 -2.87
CA MET A 55 -15.70 13.72 -1.86
C MET A 55 -14.91 13.17 -0.66
N ARG A 56 -13.59 12.96 -0.80
CA ARG A 56 -12.74 12.36 0.25
C ARG A 56 -12.43 13.35 1.36
N ALA A 57 -12.13 14.60 1.01
CA ALA A 57 -11.79 15.66 1.96
C ALA A 57 -12.93 16.68 2.14
N LYS A 58 -14.17 16.33 1.78
CA LYS A 58 -15.34 17.22 1.80
C LYS A 58 -15.56 17.97 3.13
N LYS A 59 -15.17 17.36 4.25
CA LYS A 59 -15.27 17.94 5.60
C LYS A 59 -14.19 18.98 5.92
N ASP A 60 -13.17 19.10 5.06
CA ASP A 60 -12.08 20.06 5.17
C ASP A 60 -11.90 20.82 3.84
N PRO A 61 -12.70 21.88 3.60
CA PRO A 61 -12.65 22.65 2.37
C PRO A 61 -11.28 23.30 2.10
N ALA A 62 -10.54 23.67 3.15
CA ALA A 62 -9.22 24.27 3.02
C ALA A 62 -8.20 23.25 2.49
N PHE A 63 -8.19 22.05 3.05
CA PHE A 63 -7.35 20.95 2.57
C PHE A 63 -7.76 20.49 1.17
N CYS A 64 -9.06 20.40 0.88
CA CYS A 64 -9.58 20.14 -0.48
C CYS A 64 -9.00 21.13 -1.50
N ALA A 65 -9.09 22.43 -1.22
CA ALA A 65 -8.58 23.46 -2.11
C ALA A 65 -7.06 23.34 -2.30
N TYR A 66 -6.32 23.01 -1.24
CA TYR A 66 -4.87 22.74 -1.31
C TYR A 66 -4.53 21.55 -2.22
N LEU A 67 -5.21 20.40 -2.06
CA LEU A 67 -4.99 19.23 -2.91
C LEU A 67 -5.28 19.50 -4.39
N ILE A 68 -6.33 20.27 -4.69
CA ILE A 68 -6.67 20.64 -6.06
C ILE A 68 -5.59 21.53 -6.68
N ARG A 69 -5.06 22.52 -5.93
CA ARG A 69 -3.96 23.36 -6.42
C ARG A 69 -2.70 22.55 -6.68
N ILE A 70 -2.34 21.61 -5.81
CA ILE A 70 -1.20 20.69 -6.05
C ILE A 70 -1.43 19.88 -7.32
N GLY A 71 -2.58 19.21 -7.43
CA GLY A 71 -2.87 18.35 -8.57
C GLY A 71 -2.87 19.10 -9.90
N ASN A 72 -3.27 20.37 -9.90
CA ASN A 72 -3.29 21.20 -11.10
C ASN A 72 -1.94 21.92 -11.37
N GLY A 73 -0.90 21.72 -10.54
CA GLY A 73 0.38 22.42 -10.67
C GLY A 73 0.31 23.92 -10.39
N GLN A 74 -0.66 24.36 -9.57
CA GLN A 74 -0.93 25.77 -9.24
C GLN A 74 -0.44 26.16 -7.85
N GLU A 75 0.00 25.20 -7.03
CA GLU A 75 0.53 25.49 -5.70
C GLU A 75 1.88 26.21 -5.79
N LYS A 76 2.13 27.12 -4.85
CA LYS A 76 3.35 27.94 -4.87
C LYS A 76 4.57 27.05 -4.68
N THR A 77 5.60 27.31 -5.48
CA THR A 77 6.91 26.67 -5.34
C THR A 77 7.90 27.65 -4.73
N ASN A 78 8.90 27.10 -4.05
CA ASN A 78 10.05 27.86 -3.59
C ASN A 78 11.07 28.12 -4.70
N SER A 79 12.19 28.74 -4.34
CA SER A 79 13.30 29.08 -5.25
C SER A 79 13.91 27.86 -5.96
N CYS A 80 13.68 26.65 -5.44
CA CYS A 80 14.15 25.40 -6.02
C CYS A 80 13.09 24.70 -6.89
N ASN A 81 11.99 25.39 -7.25
CA ASN A 81 10.85 24.83 -7.96
C ASN A 81 10.21 23.62 -7.25
N LYS A 82 10.24 23.59 -5.91
CA LYS A 82 9.60 22.55 -5.10
C LYS A 82 8.40 23.11 -4.36
N ILE A 83 7.35 22.30 -4.22
CA ILE A 83 6.19 22.64 -3.38
C ILE A 83 6.63 22.55 -1.92
N GLU A 84 6.37 23.60 -1.15
CA GLU A 84 6.59 23.59 0.29
C GLU A 84 5.38 23.01 1.00
N ILE A 85 5.63 22.02 1.87
CA ILE A 85 4.59 21.41 2.68
C ILE A 85 4.30 22.34 3.87
N PRO A 86 3.03 22.71 4.14
CA PRO A 86 2.66 23.48 5.32
C PRO A 86 3.19 22.87 6.62
N ASN A 87 3.74 23.71 7.51
CA ASN A 87 4.37 23.26 8.76
C ASN A 87 3.45 22.43 9.67
N ASN A 88 2.13 22.64 9.59
CA ASN A 88 1.14 21.86 10.34
C ASN A 88 0.96 20.42 9.82
N PHE A 89 1.53 20.07 8.67
CA PHE A 89 1.57 18.71 8.13
C PHE A 89 2.92 18.03 8.32
N VAL A 90 3.93 18.75 8.82
CA VAL A 90 5.30 18.27 8.91
C VAL A 90 5.64 17.93 10.36
N ILE A 91 6.22 16.74 10.54
CA ILE A 91 6.92 16.40 11.78
C ILE A 91 8.38 16.85 11.59
N PRO A 92 8.92 17.77 12.43
CA PRO A 92 10.30 18.21 12.29
C PRO A 92 11.26 17.04 12.41
N PHE A 93 12.24 16.98 11.51
CA PHE A 93 13.30 16.01 11.56
C PHE A 93 14.43 16.54 12.45
N THR A 94 14.81 15.77 13.46
CA THR A 94 15.99 16.00 14.30
C THR A 94 17.01 14.90 14.06
N GLU A 95 16.81 13.77 14.71
CA GLU A 95 17.55 12.52 14.57
C GLU A 95 16.59 11.43 14.11
N GLU A 96 17.09 10.41 13.42
CA GLU A 96 16.28 9.36 12.81
C GLU A 96 15.36 8.65 13.81
N ILE A 97 15.93 8.11 14.90
CA ILE A 97 15.19 7.35 15.92
C ILE A 97 14.15 8.24 16.62
N GLU A 98 14.51 9.48 16.97
CA GLU A 98 13.60 10.41 17.65
C GLU A 98 12.45 10.81 16.73
N SER A 99 12.75 11.13 15.47
CA SER A 99 11.77 11.53 14.46
C SER A 99 10.80 10.39 14.15
N LEU A 100 11.31 9.15 14.04
CA LEU A 100 10.48 7.96 13.87
C LEU A 100 9.59 7.73 15.09
N ASN A 101 10.13 7.81 16.31
CA ASN A 101 9.33 7.68 17.52
C ASN A 101 8.22 8.75 17.59
N LEU A 102 8.52 9.98 17.21
CA LEU A 102 7.54 11.06 17.14
C LEU A 102 6.48 10.76 16.07
N LEU A 103 6.86 10.28 14.88
CA LEU A 103 5.93 9.82 13.85
C LEU A 103 5.00 8.73 14.37
N PHE A 104 5.53 7.73 15.09
CA PHE A 104 4.71 6.67 15.68
C PHE A 104 3.75 7.20 16.73
N ASN A 105 4.18 8.12 17.60
CA ASN A 105 3.31 8.72 18.63
C ASN A 105 2.20 9.58 18.01
N VAL A 106 2.52 10.37 16.97
CA VAL A 106 1.54 11.17 16.25
C VAL A 106 0.56 10.28 15.49
N THR A 107 1.03 9.18 14.91
CA THR A 107 0.22 8.27 14.09
C THR A 107 -0.60 7.30 14.94
N TYR A 108 -0.07 6.85 16.07
CA TYR A 108 -0.68 5.84 16.94
C TYR A 108 -0.66 6.30 18.41
N PRO A 109 -1.33 7.41 18.76
CA PRO A 109 -1.30 7.96 20.12
C PRO A 109 -1.83 6.98 21.17
N ASP A 110 -2.80 6.14 20.78
CA ASP A 110 -3.49 5.20 21.67
C ASP A 110 -3.07 3.74 21.41
N PHE A 111 -1.78 3.49 21.17
CA PHE A 111 -1.28 2.15 20.85
C PHE A 111 -1.64 1.10 21.92
N HIS A 112 -1.75 1.49 23.19
CA HIS A 112 -2.21 0.59 24.26
C HIS A 112 -3.73 0.36 24.24
N THR A 113 -4.53 1.37 23.90
CA THR A 113 -6.00 1.25 23.80
C THR A 113 -6.40 0.36 22.61
N PHE A 114 -5.56 0.27 21.58
CA PHE A 114 -5.69 -0.67 20.46
C PHE A 114 -5.81 -2.13 20.93
N TYR A 115 -5.07 -2.49 22.00
CA TYR A 115 -5.12 -3.83 22.57
C TYR A 115 -6.47 -4.15 23.23
N SER A 116 -7.11 -3.14 23.82
CA SER A 116 -8.36 -3.29 24.57
C SER A 116 -9.61 -3.27 23.68
N ASN A 117 -9.58 -2.56 22.54
CA ASN A 117 -10.74 -2.53 21.65
C ASN A 117 -10.38 -2.29 20.17
N PRO A 118 -10.35 -3.37 19.35
CA PRO A 118 -10.12 -3.29 17.90
C PRO A 118 -11.19 -2.51 17.13
N SER A 119 -12.35 -2.20 17.72
CA SER A 119 -13.42 -1.46 17.02
C SER A 119 -13.20 0.07 16.99
N PHE A 120 -12.31 0.62 17.82
CA PHE A 120 -11.95 2.05 17.84
C PHE A 120 -10.77 2.40 16.93
N ILE A 121 -10.35 1.49 16.05
CA ILE A 121 -9.23 1.72 15.14
C ILE A 121 -9.56 2.86 14.19
N THR A 122 -9.09 4.07 14.51
CA THR A 122 -8.90 5.10 13.49
C THR A 122 -7.72 4.64 12.65
N PHE A 123 -8.01 4.12 11.47
CA PHE A 123 -7.01 3.52 10.61
C PHE A 123 -5.99 4.56 10.18
N ARG A 124 -4.76 4.43 10.70
CA ARG A 124 -3.62 5.24 10.31
C ARG A 124 -2.58 4.34 9.66
N ILE A 125 -2.14 4.71 8.46
CA ILE A 125 -1.04 4.06 7.74
C ILE A 125 0.12 5.02 7.69
N ILE A 126 1.33 4.48 7.77
CA ILE A 126 2.54 5.17 7.34
C ILE A 126 2.84 4.72 5.90
N LEU A 127 2.89 5.66 4.97
CA LEU A 127 3.28 5.41 3.58
C LEU A 127 4.71 5.90 3.39
N THR A 128 5.55 5.08 2.76
CA THR A 128 6.91 5.44 2.38
C THR A 128 7.12 5.24 0.88
N THR A 129 8.23 5.75 0.36
CA THR A 129 8.54 5.71 -1.08
C THR A 129 9.24 4.43 -1.53
N LYS A 130 9.82 3.65 -0.61
CA LYS A 130 10.57 2.42 -0.90
C LYS A 130 10.18 1.29 0.05
N ASN A 131 10.20 0.07 -0.46
CA ASN A 131 9.87 -1.13 0.31
C ASN A 131 10.85 -1.38 1.46
N ASP A 132 12.14 -1.11 1.30
CA ASP A 132 13.12 -1.31 2.38
C ASP A 132 12.75 -0.50 3.65
N PHE A 133 12.26 0.75 3.47
CA PHE A 133 11.75 1.56 4.58
C PHE A 133 10.38 1.07 5.10
N VAL A 134 9.57 0.43 4.25
CA VAL A 134 8.33 -0.23 4.70
C VAL A 134 8.68 -1.36 5.65
N ASP A 135 9.67 -2.19 5.30
CA ASP A 135 10.09 -3.33 6.10
C ASP A 135 10.65 -2.87 7.45
N GLU A 136 11.54 -1.87 7.47
CA GLU A 136 12.08 -1.30 8.71
C GLU A 136 10.98 -0.73 9.63
N ILE A 137 10.05 0.06 9.09
CA ILE A 137 8.95 0.66 9.86
C ILE A 137 7.99 -0.42 10.37
N ASN A 138 7.71 -1.44 9.56
CA ASN A 138 6.86 -2.56 9.96
C ASN A 138 7.52 -3.38 11.07
N ASP A 139 8.82 -3.64 10.98
CA ASP A 139 9.58 -4.34 12.01
C ASP A 139 9.58 -3.54 13.31
N MET A 140 9.89 -2.24 13.27
CA MET A 140 9.79 -1.36 14.44
C MET A 140 8.39 -1.40 15.05
N ARG A 141 7.35 -1.43 14.21
CA ARG A 141 5.96 -1.50 14.68
C ARG A 141 5.67 -2.83 15.36
N ILE A 142 6.06 -3.96 14.77
CA ILE A 142 5.86 -5.30 15.32
C ILE A 142 6.56 -5.41 16.69
N HIS A 143 7.80 -4.93 16.82
CA HIS A 143 8.53 -4.98 18.08
C HIS A 143 7.84 -4.25 19.24
N ARG A 144 7.02 -3.22 18.96
CA ARG A 144 6.25 -2.50 19.99
C ARG A 144 5.01 -3.24 20.49
N PHE A 145 4.53 -4.28 19.80
CA PHE A 145 3.40 -5.07 20.31
C PHE A 145 3.80 -5.88 21.55
N PRO A 146 2.95 -5.96 22.59
CA PRO A 146 3.30 -6.59 23.86
C PRO A 146 3.30 -8.12 23.80
N ASP A 147 2.58 -8.74 22.85
CA ASP A 147 2.50 -10.21 22.76
C ASP A 147 3.79 -10.84 22.22
N ASP A 148 3.92 -12.14 22.45
CA ASP A 148 5.02 -12.96 21.94
C ASP A 148 5.02 -13.02 20.41
N ALA A 149 6.21 -12.96 19.83
CA ALA A 149 6.40 -13.09 18.39
C ALA A 149 6.29 -14.55 17.95
N THR A 150 5.55 -14.77 16.87
CA THR A 150 5.56 -16.04 16.11
C THR A 150 6.24 -15.79 14.78
N VAL A 151 7.24 -16.60 14.45
CA VAL A 151 8.00 -16.49 13.19
C VAL A 151 7.60 -17.64 12.28
N TYR A 152 7.16 -17.30 11.07
CA TYR A 152 6.93 -18.25 9.99
C TYR A 152 8.09 -18.15 8.99
N THR A 153 8.80 -19.24 8.76
CA THR A 153 9.88 -19.32 7.77
C THR A 153 9.39 -19.96 6.49
N THR A 154 9.79 -19.43 5.33
CA THR A 154 9.51 -20.08 4.04
C THR A 154 10.29 -21.39 3.92
N ILE A 155 9.76 -22.30 3.09
CA ILE A 155 10.43 -23.53 2.72
C ILE A 155 10.75 -23.38 1.24
N ASP A 156 12.02 -23.07 0.93
CA ASP A 156 12.50 -22.87 -0.42
C ASP A 156 13.40 -24.05 -0.81
N GLU A 157 13.08 -24.70 -1.92
CA GLU A 157 13.78 -25.88 -2.43
C GLU A 157 14.42 -25.58 -3.79
N THR A 158 15.69 -25.96 -3.97
CA THR A 158 16.35 -25.96 -5.28
C THR A 158 15.79 -27.06 -6.16
N ILE A 159 15.85 -26.85 -7.49
CA ILE A 159 15.44 -27.88 -8.47
C ILE A 159 16.33 -29.13 -8.33
N GLU A 160 17.64 -28.92 -8.13
CA GLU A 160 18.61 -29.98 -7.87
C GLU A 160 18.91 -30.04 -6.36
N PRO A 161 18.54 -31.10 -5.63
CA PRO A 161 18.70 -31.17 -4.17
C PRO A 161 20.15 -31.04 -3.69
N ASN A 162 21.11 -31.41 -4.52
CA ASN A 162 22.54 -31.29 -4.21
C ASN A 162 23.00 -29.83 -4.09
N ASP A 163 22.27 -28.91 -4.71
CA ASP A 163 22.60 -27.49 -4.74
C ASP A 163 22.01 -26.74 -3.53
N GLN A 164 21.11 -27.37 -2.76
CA GLN A 164 20.39 -26.73 -1.64
C GLN A 164 21.36 -26.09 -0.65
N CYS A 165 22.33 -26.85 -0.13
CA CYS A 165 23.31 -26.35 0.85
C CYS A 165 24.16 -25.19 0.31
N GLN A 166 24.33 -25.09 -1.01
CA GLN A 166 25.12 -24.02 -1.62
C GLN A 166 24.34 -22.71 -1.74
N PHE A 167 23.03 -22.80 -2.00
CA PHE A 167 22.20 -21.64 -2.29
C PHE A 167 21.23 -21.24 -1.16
N GLU A 168 21.16 -22.01 -0.08
CA GLU A 168 20.25 -21.74 1.05
C GLU A 168 20.35 -20.30 1.57
N ASP A 169 21.55 -19.82 1.89
CA ASP A 169 21.76 -18.43 2.34
C ASP A 169 21.34 -17.41 1.26
N PHE A 170 21.60 -17.70 -0.01
CA PHE A 170 21.19 -16.83 -1.12
C PHE A 170 19.67 -16.77 -1.26
N LEU A 171 18.98 -17.91 -1.15
CA LEU A 171 17.51 -17.99 -1.20
C LEU A 171 16.87 -17.14 -0.10
N HIS A 172 17.44 -17.16 1.12
CA HIS A 172 16.96 -16.35 2.24
C HIS A 172 17.09 -14.84 2.02
N THR A 173 17.96 -14.40 1.10
CA THR A 173 18.10 -12.97 0.73
C THR A 173 17.16 -12.52 -0.39
N LEU A 174 16.41 -13.45 -1.00
CA LEU A 174 15.53 -13.10 -2.11
C LEU A 174 14.24 -12.44 -1.60
N HIS A 175 13.87 -11.34 -2.26
CA HIS A 175 12.60 -10.64 -2.05
C HIS A 175 11.75 -10.65 -3.33
N PRO A 176 11.22 -11.81 -3.74
CA PRO A 176 10.42 -11.94 -4.94
C PRO A 176 9.10 -11.16 -4.84
N ALA A 177 8.68 -10.54 -5.95
CA ALA A 177 7.46 -9.76 -6.00
C ALA A 177 6.22 -10.59 -5.66
N ASN A 178 5.32 -10.04 -4.84
CA ASN A 178 4.07 -10.67 -4.37
C ASN A 178 4.27 -11.89 -3.46
N LEU A 179 5.47 -12.10 -2.93
CA LEU A 179 5.77 -13.11 -1.92
C LEU A 179 6.10 -12.43 -0.59
N PRO A 180 5.74 -13.04 0.56
CA PRO A 180 6.27 -12.60 1.84
C PRO A 180 7.79 -12.81 1.90
N PRO A 181 8.50 -12.11 2.80
CA PRO A 181 9.92 -12.37 3.06
C PRO A 181 10.15 -13.78 3.62
N TYR A 182 11.40 -14.23 3.58
CA TYR A 182 11.82 -15.54 4.12
C TYR A 182 11.34 -15.76 5.56
N GLY A 183 11.53 -14.76 6.44
CA GLY A 183 11.05 -14.79 7.81
C GLY A 183 9.91 -13.79 8.02
N LEU A 184 8.70 -14.28 8.30
CA LEU A 184 7.54 -13.46 8.61
C LEU A 184 7.28 -13.47 10.13
N THR A 185 7.66 -12.38 10.79
CA THR A 185 7.44 -12.18 12.24
C THR A 185 6.08 -11.54 12.51
N LEU A 186 5.22 -12.26 13.22
CA LEU A 186 3.85 -11.83 13.54
C LEU A 186 3.62 -11.77 15.06
N LYS A 187 2.73 -10.86 15.47
CA LYS A 187 2.27 -10.73 16.86
C LYS A 187 0.76 -10.57 16.88
N LYS A 188 0.13 -10.96 17.98
CA LYS A 188 -1.33 -10.91 18.10
C LYS A 188 -1.82 -9.47 17.96
N ASN A 189 -2.99 -9.32 17.35
CA ASN A 189 -3.61 -8.05 16.96
C ASN A 189 -2.84 -7.23 15.91
N CYS A 190 -1.76 -7.74 15.30
CA CYS A 190 -1.10 -7.02 14.21
C CYS A 190 -1.99 -6.98 12.95
N LEU A 191 -1.76 -5.96 12.12
CA LEU A 191 -2.44 -5.80 10.83
C LEU A 191 -1.65 -6.54 9.74
N LEU A 192 -2.34 -7.34 8.95
CA LEU A 192 -1.81 -7.95 7.72
C LEU A 192 -2.49 -7.38 6.48
N ILE A 193 -1.78 -7.45 5.36
CA ILE A 193 -2.32 -7.20 4.03
C ILE A 193 -2.11 -8.46 3.20
N LEU A 194 -3.17 -8.99 2.60
CA LEU A 194 -3.06 -10.11 1.69
C LEU A 194 -2.34 -9.68 0.40
N LEU A 195 -1.30 -10.42 0.02
CA LEU A 195 -0.56 -10.21 -1.23
C LEU A 195 -1.10 -11.04 -2.40
N ARG A 196 -1.98 -12.00 -2.12
CA ARG A 196 -2.49 -12.98 -3.10
C ARG A 196 -4.01 -13.10 -3.08
N LYS A 197 -4.58 -13.48 -4.23
CA LYS A 197 -6.00 -13.78 -4.38
C LYS A 197 -6.27 -15.18 -3.86
N LEU A 198 -6.83 -15.29 -2.67
CA LEU A 198 -7.17 -16.57 -2.05
C LEU A 198 -8.61 -16.98 -2.34
N ASN A 199 -9.54 -16.05 -2.13
CA ASN A 199 -10.97 -16.25 -2.39
C ASN A 199 -11.69 -14.91 -2.60
N PRO A 200 -11.74 -14.40 -3.85
CA PRO A 200 -12.34 -13.10 -4.14
C PRO A 200 -13.82 -12.99 -3.79
N THR A 201 -14.59 -14.08 -3.88
CA THR A 201 -16.04 -14.09 -3.56
C THR A 201 -16.29 -13.90 -2.05
N GLU A 202 -15.26 -14.11 -1.24
CA GLU A 202 -15.29 -13.93 0.21
C GLU A 202 -14.49 -12.71 0.70
N GLY A 203 -14.07 -11.83 -0.22
CA GLY A 203 -13.30 -10.64 0.12
C GLY A 203 -11.82 -10.90 0.40
N LEU A 204 -11.29 -12.07 0.04
CA LEU A 204 -9.87 -12.42 0.22
C LEU A 204 -9.09 -12.25 -1.09
N CYS A 205 -8.77 -10.99 -1.38
CA CYS A 205 -8.01 -10.57 -2.55
C CYS A 205 -6.77 -9.76 -2.16
N ASN A 206 -5.94 -9.43 -3.14
CA ASN A 206 -4.77 -8.57 -2.93
C ASN A 206 -5.22 -7.22 -2.34
N GLY A 207 -4.56 -6.79 -1.27
CA GLY A 207 -4.89 -5.57 -0.54
C GLY A 207 -5.90 -5.74 0.59
N THR A 208 -6.53 -6.92 0.75
CA THR A 208 -7.43 -7.17 1.89
C THR A 208 -6.65 -7.06 3.19
N ARG A 209 -7.15 -6.20 4.08
CA ARG A 209 -6.56 -5.95 5.40
C ARG A 209 -7.18 -6.87 6.45
N LEU A 210 -6.34 -7.54 7.22
CA LEU A 210 -6.71 -8.51 8.24
C LEU A 210 -6.11 -8.13 9.59
N ILE A 211 -6.77 -8.50 10.70
CA ILE A 211 -6.21 -8.42 12.06
C ILE A 211 -5.98 -9.85 12.56
N CYS A 212 -4.75 -10.16 12.96
CA CYS A 212 -4.38 -11.48 13.49
C CYS A 212 -4.87 -11.69 14.92
N HIS A 213 -5.37 -12.88 15.23
CA HIS A 213 -5.85 -13.26 16.55
C HIS A 213 -5.08 -14.41 17.17
N ASP A 214 -4.63 -15.36 16.34
CA ASP A 214 -3.97 -16.58 16.81
C ASP A 214 -3.07 -17.17 15.72
N PHE A 215 -2.03 -17.90 16.14
CA PHE A 215 -0.98 -18.45 15.27
C PHE A 215 -0.77 -19.93 15.57
N LYS A 216 -0.86 -20.77 14.53
CA LYS A 216 -0.55 -22.20 14.58
C LYS A 216 0.50 -22.52 13.53
N SER A 217 1.12 -23.70 13.60
CA SER A 217 2.28 -24.10 12.78
C SER A 217 2.17 -23.74 11.30
N HIS A 218 0.98 -23.87 10.70
CA HIS A 218 0.71 -23.51 9.30
C HIS A 218 -0.64 -22.83 9.14
N VAL A 219 -1.14 -22.11 10.16
CA VAL A 219 -2.43 -21.42 10.06
C VAL A 219 -2.37 -20.11 10.82
N ILE A 220 -2.74 -19.03 10.14
CA ILE A 220 -2.98 -17.72 10.75
C ILE A 220 -4.49 -17.54 10.89
N SER A 221 -4.93 -17.28 12.13
CA SER A 221 -6.30 -16.89 12.44
C SER A 221 -6.41 -15.37 12.39
N ALA A 222 -7.33 -14.85 11.58
CA ALA A 222 -7.50 -13.42 11.41
C ALA A 222 -8.93 -13.02 11.06
N THR A 223 -9.28 -11.75 11.26
CA THR A 223 -10.57 -11.18 10.83
C THR A 223 -10.38 -10.11 9.78
N ILE A 224 -11.28 -10.06 8.78
CA ILE A 224 -11.30 -8.95 7.82
C ILE A 224 -11.62 -7.65 8.55
N PHE A 225 -10.74 -6.68 8.37
CA PHE A 225 -10.84 -5.41 9.06
C PHE A 225 -11.87 -4.46 8.41
N SER A 226 -11.88 -4.39 7.07
CA SER A 226 -12.62 -3.35 6.34
C SER A 226 -13.31 -3.87 5.08
N GLY A 227 -14.45 -3.26 4.74
CA GLY A 227 -15.22 -3.55 3.53
C GLY A 227 -16.48 -4.35 3.82
N ASP A 228 -17.12 -4.85 2.78
CA ASP A 228 -18.41 -5.55 2.89
C ASP A 228 -18.32 -6.86 3.70
N PHE A 229 -17.11 -7.38 3.88
CA PHE A 229 -16.83 -8.59 4.64
C PHE A 229 -16.21 -8.34 6.02
N THR A 230 -16.28 -7.10 6.54
CA THR A 230 -15.75 -6.75 7.87
C THR A 230 -16.28 -7.70 8.97
N ASN A 231 -15.41 -8.03 9.93
CA ASN A 231 -15.64 -8.96 11.04
C ASN A 231 -15.80 -10.43 10.65
N LYS A 232 -15.64 -10.79 9.37
CA LYS A 232 -15.58 -12.20 8.97
C LYS A 232 -14.28 -12.83 9.47
N HIS A 233 -14.42 -13.90 10.26
CA HIS A 233 -13.30 -14.68 10.79
C HIS A 233 -12.78 -15.67 9.74
N ILE A 234 -11.45 -15.81 9.67
CA ILE A 234 -10.74 -16.60 8.67
C ILE A 234 -9.62 -17.37 9.36
N ASN A 235 -9.51 -18.65 9.01
CA ASN A 235 -8.33 -19.48 9.29
C ASN A 235 -7.74 -19.88 7.94
N LYS A 236 -6.53 -19.44 7.63
CA LYS A 236 -5.86 -19.81 6.37
C LYS A 236 -4.40 -20.19 6.60
N THR A 237 -3.99 -21.17 5.80
CA THR A 237 -2.63 -21.69 5.66
C THR A 237 -1.84 -20.82 4.69
#